data_AF-A0A7C6YPJ5-F1
#
_entry.id   AF-A0A7C6YPJ5-F1
#
_cell.length_a   1.000
_cell.length_b   1.000
_cell.length_c   1.000
_cell.angle_alpha   90.00
_cell.angle_beta   90.00
_cell.angle_gamma   90.00
#
_symmetry.space_group_name_H-M   'P 1'
#
loop_
_entity.id
_entity.type
_entity.pdbx_description
1 polymer ?
#
loop_
_entity_poly.entity_id
_entity_poly.type
_entity_poly.pdbx_seq_one_letter_code
_entity_poly.pdbx_strand_id
1 'polypeptide(L)'
;SFKSNDKTEAEAAGAEMLVVHHTPFFKPWSKLRTDLPHGRLLQKIVQQDMALYAAHTNLDATVGGVNDVLARKLELQQVELLTESWQEKLYKLAVFVPREYTEKVSEAICRAGAGWIGNYAHCTFRIKGTGTFLPLEGTQPFLGEQGKLENVEETRLETIIPEARLKRVIRALLKAHPYEEVAYDLYLLANEGRKVGIGRIGFLPHPLTLKEFINLVKERLALSLVRYCGDLEKMVEKVALCGGSGASYLDRAVFLGADVYLSADLKYHEAQEALTRDLALVDAGHFGTERPVMDALATYLQQELEPKDVRVVVSQINSDPFCFL
;
A
#
# COMPACT_ATOMS: atom_id res chain seq x y z
N SER A 1 -9.15 3.93 25.23
CA SER A 1 -8.86 3.68 26.66
C SER A 1 -9.95 2.77 27.23
N PHE A 2 -9.67 1.49 27.44
CA PHE A 2 -10.62 0.54 28.06
C PHE A 2 -10.42 0.54 29.58
N LYS A 3 -10.61 1.69 30.23
CA LYS A 3 -10.70 1.74 31.69
C LYS A 3 -11.98 1.02 32.16
N SER A 4 -11.95 0.51 33.38
CA SER A 4 -12.94 -0.40 33.96
C SER A 4 -14.34 0.20 34.10
N ASN A 5 -15.36 -0.64 33.93
CA ASN A 5 -16.81 -0.46 34.11
C ASN A 5 -17.59 0.49 33.20
N ASP A 6 -16.96 1.40 32.46
CA ASP A 6 -17.70 2.24 31.50
C ASP A 6 -17.85 1.56 30.12
N LYS A 7 -18.98 1.85 29.45
CA LYS A 7 -19.18 1.48 28.05
C LYS A 7 -18.08 2.12 27.21
N THR A 8 -17.47 1.32 26.35
CA THR A 8 -16.41 1.80 25.47
C THR A 8 -17.03 2.66 24.36
N GLU A 9 -16.26 3.56 23.74
CA GLU A 9 -16.76 4.37 22.62
C GLU A 9 -17.34 3.50 21.49
N ALA A 10 -16.69 2.36 21.23
CA ALA A 10 -17.14 1.37 20.26
C ALA A 10 -18.48 0.73 20.65
N GLU A 11 -18.65 0.34 21.93
CA GLU A 11 -19.93 -0.17 22.45
C GLU A 11 -21.04 0.89 22.39
N ALA A 12 -20.72 2.15 22.71
CA ALA A 12 -21.67 3.25 22.63
C ALA A 12 -22.09 3.55 21.19
N ALA A 13 -21.18 3.35 20.22
CA ALA A 13 -21.45 3.48 18.80
C ALA A 13 -22.14 2.25 18.18
N GLY A 14 -22.27 1.13 18.93
CA GLY A 14 -22.79 -0.13 18.40
C GLY A 14 -21.87 -0.75 17.34
N ALA A 15 -20.56 -0.53 17.44
CA ALA A 15 -19.60 -1.01 16.45
C ALA A 15 -19.42 -2.53 16.56
N GLU A 16 -19.47 -3.21 15.41
CA GLU A 16 -19.21 -4.66 15.31
C GLU A 16 -17.76 -4.95 14.89
N MET A 17 -17.01 -3.94 14.47
CA MET A 17 -15.63 -4.06 14.02
C MET A 17 -14.80 -2.83 14.39
N LEU A 18 -13.58 -3.09 14.86
CA LEU A 18 -12.53 -2.10 15.08
C LEU A 18 -11.47 -2.23 13.99
N VAL A 19 -11.23 -1.13 13.28
CA VAL A 19 -10.08 -0.97 12.39
C VAL A 19 -9.10 -0.05 13.10
N VAL A 20 -7.90 -0.56 13.42
CA VAL A 20 -6.89 0.18 14.16
C VAL A 20 -5.59 0.27 13.39
N HIS A 21 -4.91 1.42 13.49
CA HIS A 21 -3.56 1.55 12.96
C HIS A 21 -2.56 0.83 13.87
N HIS A 22 -2.71 0.93 15.20
CA HIS A 22 -1.87 0.23 16.19
C HIS A 22 -2.64 -0.83 16.98
N THR A 23 -2.02 -2.00 17.21
CA THR A 23 -2.59 -3.00 18.14
C THR A 23 -1.63 -3.22 19.30
N PRO A 24 -2.11 -3.47 20.52
CA PRO A 24 -1.22 -3.84 21.64
C PRO A 24 -0.66 -5.27 21.51
N PHE A 25 -0.96 -5.99 20.42
CA PHE A 25 -0.69 -7.41 20.22
C PHE A 25 0.53 -7.68 19.34
N PHE A 26 1.60 -6.90 19.51
CA PHE A 26 2.81 -6.99 18.69
C PHE A 26 3.65 -8.26 18.91
N LYS A 27 3.54 -8.89 20.07
CA LYS A 27 4.29 -10.11 20.42
C LYS A 27 3.34 -11.30 20.52
N PRO A 28 3.75 -12.50 20.09
CA PRO A 28 2.97 -13.72 20.31
C PRO A 28 2.68 -13.91 21.80
N TRP A 29 1.45 -14.26 22.13
CA TRP A 29 1.04 -14.53 23.50
C TRP A 29 1.11 -16.02 23.79
N SER A 30 1.78 -16.37 24.88
CA SER A 30 1.78 -17.73 25.41
C SER A 30 0.61 -17.99 26.37
N LYS A 31 -0.01 -16.92 26.91
CA LYS A 31 -1.10 -17.00 27.91
C LYS A 31 -2.07 -15.82 27.74
N LEU A 32 -3.37 -16.09 27.89
CA LEU A 32 -4.41 -15.06 27.97
C LEU A 32 -4.77 -14.80 29.43
N ARG A 33 -4.42 -13.62 29.95
CA ARG A 33 -4.63 -13.22 31.34
C ARG A 33 -5.56 -12.02 31.43
N THR A 34 -6.84 -12.26 31.74
CA THR A 34 -7.90 -11.24 31.80
C THR A 34 -7.80 -10.29 33.00
N ASP A 35 -6.95 -10.64 33.97
CA ASP A 35 -6.58 -9.79 35.09
C ASP A 35 -5.59 -8.67 34.69
N LEU A 36 -4.89 -8.81 33.55
CA LEU A 36 -3.99 -7.80 32.99
C LEU A 36 -4.69 -6.90 31.95
N PRO A 37 -4.21 -5.66 31.74
CA PRO A 37 -4.86 -4.69 30.84
C PRO A 37 -5.14 -5.22 29.42
N HIS A 38 -4.15 -5.84 28.77
CA HIS A 38 -4.33 -6.34 27.41
C HIS A 38 -5.28 -7.55 27.33
N GLY A 39 -5.24 -8.46 28.31
CA GLY A 39 -6.15 -9.60 28.32
C GLY A 39 -7.58 -9.16 28.63
N ARG A 40 -7.77 -8.15 29.49
CA ARG A 40 -9.09 -7.52 29.72
C ARG A 40 -9.64 -6.86 28.46
N LEU A 41 -8.78 -6.19 27.69
CA LEU A 41 -9.15 -5.63 26.39
C LEU A 41 -9.66 -6.73 25.46
N LEU A 42 -8.91 -7.82 25.30
CA LEU A 42 -9.32 -8.92 24.44
C LEU A 42 -10.61 -9.59 24.92
N GLN A 43 -10.75 -9.77 26.24
CA GLN A 43 -11.97 -10.30 26.83
C GLN A 43 -13.19 -9.46 26.44
N LYS A 44 -13.09 -8.12 26.51
CA LYS A 44 -14.19 -7.22 26.10
C LYS A 44 -14.52 -7.36 24.62
N ILE A 45 -13.50 -7.36 23.74
CA ILE A 45 -13.70 -7.51 22.29
C ILE A 45 -14.46 -8.82 21.98
N VAL A 46 -14.03 -9.94 22.59
CA VAL A 46 -14.65 -11.25 22.38
C VAL A 46 -16.07 -11.30 22.97
N GLN A 47 -16.30 -10.77 24.17
CA GLN A 47 -17.62 -10.77 24.80
C GLN A 47 -18.66 -9.91 24.07
N GLN A 48 -18.22 -8.98 23.21
CA GLN A 48 -19.08 -8.14 22.37
C GLN A 48 -19.16 -8.65 20.93
N ASP A 49 -18.63 -9.85 20.63
CA ASP A 49 -18.54 -10.42 19.28
C ASP A 49 -17.94 -9.45 18.23
N MET A 50 -17.01 -8.61 18.68
CA MET A 50 -16.45 -7.53 17.87
C MET A 50 -15.19 -8.01 17.13
N ALA A 51 -15.12 -7.75 15.83
CA ALA A 51 -13.93 -8.01 15.04
C ALA A 51 -12.84 -6.95 15.31
N LEU A 52 -11.56 -7.34 15.30
CA LEU A 52 -10.43 -6.42 15.38
C LEU A 52 -9.51 -6.63 14.16
N TYR A 53 -9.28 -5.57 13.40
CA TYR A 53 -8.41 -5.56 12.24
C TYR A 53 -7.33 -4.51 12.37
N ALA A 54 -6.09 -4.90 12.08
CA ALA A 54 -4.91 -4.06 12.19
C ALA A 54 -4.40 -3.64 10.81
N ALA A 55 -4.35 -2.34 10.56
CA ALA A 55 -3.76 -1.73 9.36
C ALA A 55 -2.52 -0.92 9.77
N HIS A 56 -1.39 -1.59 9.97
CA HIS A 56 -0.09 -1.03 10.39
C HIS A 56 0.70 -0.49 9.19
N THR A 57 1.85 -1.12 8.91
CA THR A 57 2.84 -0.73 7.90
C THR A 57 2.31 -0.81 6.48
N ASN A 58 1.27 -1.62 6.25
CA ASN A 58 0.54 -1.60 4.98
C ASN A 58 -0.18 -0.27 4.75
N LEU A 59 -0.72 0.36 5.81
CA LEU A 59 -1.32 1.69 5.74
C LEU A 59 -0.26 2.80 5.66
N ASP A 60 0.94 2.56 6.19
CA ASP A 60 2.08 3.49 6.03
C ASP A 60 2.60 3.51 4.60
N ALA A 61 2.70 2.32 3.98
CA ALA A 61 3.35 2.14 2.70
C ALA A 61 2.44 2.44 1.49
N THR A 62 1.13 2.19 1.63
CA THR A 62 0.18 2.29 0.52
C THR A 62 0.01 3.73 0.01
N VAL A 63 -0.44 3.83 -1.24
CA VAL A 63 -0.92 5.10 -1.81
C VAL A 63 -2.19 5.52 -1.07
N GLY A 64 -2.27 6.80 -0.70
CA GLY A 64 -3.34 7.37 0.12
C GLY A 64 -3.20 7.11 1.63
N GLY A 65 -2.11 6.45 2.04
CA GLY A 65 -1.81 6.07 3.42
C GLY A 65 -1.31 7.21 4.32
N VAL A 66 -0.73 6.86 5.47
CA VAL A 66 -0.26 7.82 6.49
C VAL A 66 0.61 8.92 5.87
N ASN A 67 1.63 8.52 5.11
CA ASN A 67 2.61 9.44 4.58
C ASN A 67 2.04 10.35 3.45
N ASP A 68 1.08 9.86 2.67
CA ASP A 68 0.38 10.69 1.67
C ASP A 68 -0.59 11.68 2.31
N VAL A 69 -1.24 11.28 3.42
CA VAL A 69 -2.08 12.19 4.20
C VAL A 69 -1.24 13.31 4.82
N LEU A 70 -0.08 12.98 5.38
CA LEU A 70 0.86 13.97 5.92
C LEU A 70 1.37 14.92 4.84
N ALA A 71 1.83 14.39 3.70
CA ALA A 71 2.30 15.20 2.58
C ALA A 71 1.21 16.16 2.07
N ARG A 72 -0.04 15.70 1.94
CA ARG A 72 -1.18 16.55 1.54
C ARG A 72 -1.50 17.62 2.57
N LYS A 73 -1.46 17.29 3.87
CA LYS A 73 -1.69 18.28 4.95
C LYS A 73 -0.67 19.41 4.95
N LEU A 74 0.56 19.13 4.51
CA LEU A 74 1.64 20.12 4.36
C LEU A 74 1.69 20.71 2.94
N GLU A 75 0.73 20.37 2.08
CA GLU A 75 0.62 20.87 0.70
C GLU A 75 1.87 20.62 -0.14
N LEU A 76 2.59 19.52 0.13
CA LEU A 76 3.78 19.18 -0.62
C LEU A 76 3.44 18.89 -2.09
N GLN A 77 4.29 19.36 -2.98
CA GLN A 77 4.24 19.19 -4.42
C GLN A 77 5.30 18.18 -4.87
N GLN A 78 5.09 17.61 -6.06
CA GLN A 78 6.02 16.65 -6.69
C GLN A 78 6.44 15.54 -5.70
N VAL A 79 5.43 14.97 -5.03
CA VAL A 79 5.64 14.03 -3.94
C VAL A 79 6.06 12.66 -4.49
N GLU A 80 7.19 12.17 -4.01
CA GLU A 80 7.77 10.87 -4.35
C GLU A 80 7.91 9.98 -3.10
N LEU A 81 8.19 8.69 -3.32
CA LEU A 81 8.50 7.76 -2.22
C LEU A 81 9.84 8.13 -1.59
N LEU A 82 9.89 8.21 -0.25
CA LEU A 82 11.17 8.32 0.45
C LEU A 82 11.96 7.01 0.31
N THR A 83 11.33 5.89 0.66
CA THR A 83 11.92 4.55 0.57
C THR A 83 10.96 3.59 -0.13
N GLU A 84 11.47 2.86 -1.12
CA GLU A 84 10.72 1.78 -1.77
C GLU A 84 10.74 0.53 -0.87
N SER A 85 9.55 0.00 -0.55
CA SER A 85 9.41 -1.20 0.31
C SER A 85 9.02 -2.43 -0.51
N TRP A 86 8.28 -2.22 -1.58
CA TRP A 86 7.82 -3.26 -2.47
C TRP A 86 7.54 -2.70 -3.87
N GLN A 87 7.86 -3.50 -4.87
CA GLN A 87 7.56 -3.23 -6.26
C GLN A 87 6.83 -4.43 -6.85
N GLU A 88 5.72 -4.16 -7.54
CA GLU A 88 4.97 -5.19 -8.23
C GLU A 88 5.79 -5.79 -9.37
N LYS A 89 5.93 -7.12 -9.38
CA LYS A 89 6.52 -7.83 -10.51
C LYS A 89 5.51 -7.90 -11.65
N LEU A 90 6.03 -7.74 -12.87
CA LEU A 90 5.26 -7.84 -14.09
C LEU A 90 5.71 -9.06 -14.89
N TYR A 91 4.75 -9.74 -15.49
CA TYR A 91 4.97 -10.87 -16.39
C TYR A 91 4.45 -10.54 -17.78
N LYS A 92 5.17 -10.99 -18.81
CA LYS A 92 4.64 -11.06 -20.16
C LYS A 92 4.05 -12.46 -20.34
N LEU A 93 2.77 -12.54 -20.64
CA LEU A 93 2.14 -13.74 -21.15
C LEU A 93 2.26 -13.75 -22.66
N ALA A 94 2.78 -14.84 -23.22
CA ALA A 94 2.61 -15.18 -24.63
C ALA A 94 1.81 -16.48 -24.71
N VAL A 95 0.72 -16.49 -25.46
CA VAL A 95 -0.10 -17.69 -25.67
C VAL A 95 -0.40 -17.87 -27.15
N PHE A 96 -0.46 -19.12 -27.59
CA PHE A 96 -0.65 -19.51 -28.98
C PHE A 96 -2.07 -20.03 -29.15
N VAL A 97 -2.87 -19.32 -29.95
CA VAL A 97 -4.32 -19.52 -30.04
C VAL A 97 -4.71 -19.74 -31.50
N PRO A 98 -5.59 -20.70 -31.82
CA PRO A 98 -6.23 -20.77 -33.13
C PRO A 98 -6.85 -19.43 -33.53
N ARG A 99 -6.67 -19.04 -34.78
CA ARG A 99 -7.10 -17.72 -35.29
C ARG A 99 -8.55 -17.37 -34.96
N GLU A 100 -9.46 -18.36 -35.00
CA GLU A 100 -10.90 -18.18 -34.74
C GLU A 100 -11.21 -17.90 -33.25
N TYR A 101 -10.32 -18.27 -32.34
CA TYR A 101 -10.50 -18.15 -30.89
C TYR A 101 -9.72 -16.99 -30.28
N THR A 102 -8.86 -16.32 -31.05
CA THR A 102 -7.99 -15.23 -30.58
C THR A 102 -8.75 -14.12 -29.85
N GLU A 103 -9.90 -13.66 -30.36
CA GLU A 103 -10.68 -12.60 -29.70
C GLU A 103 -11.27 -13.07 -28.38
N LYS A 104 -11.88 -14.26 -28.37
CA LYS A 104 -12.48 -14.85 -27.16
C LYS A 104 -11.45 -15.00 -26.05
N VAL A 105 -10.25 -15.48 -26.37
CA VAL A 105 -9.16 -15.63 -25.40
C VAL A 105 -8.65 -14.27 -24.95
N SER A 106 -8.43 -13.33 -25.88
CA SER A 106 -8.00 -11.96 -25.58
C SER A 106 -8.96 -11.25 -24.61
N GLU A 107 -10.26 -11.29 -24.86
CA GLU A 107 -11.27 -10.72 -23.97
C GLU A 107 -11.25 -11.38 -22.58
N ALA A 108 -11.14 -12.71 -22.52
CA ALA A 108 -11.15 -13.44 -21.25
C ALA A 108 -9.97 -13.06 -20.35
N ILE A 109 -8.76 -13.00 -20.91
CA ILE A 109 -7.56 -12.64 -20.14
C ILE A 109 -7.55 -11.17 -19.75
N CYS A 110 -8.03 -10.27 -20.62
CA CYS A 110 -8.09 -8.84 -20.33
C CYS A 110 -9.12 -8.52 -19.24
N ARG A 111 -10.31 -9.13 -19.28
CA ARG A 111 -11.32 -9.03 -18.21
C ARG A 111 -10.83 -9.62 -16.88
N ALA A 112 -9.92 -10.59 -16.94
CA ALA A 112 -9.28 -11.16 -15.75
C ALA A 112 -8.18 -10.26 -15.15
N GLY A 113 -7.78 -9.19 -15.85
CA GLY A 113 -6.83 -8.18 -15.37
C GLY A 113 -5.50 -8.12 -16.11
N ALA A 114 -5.38 -8.78 -17.27
CA ALA A 114 -4.22 -8.61 -18.15
C ALA A 114 -4.32 -7.33 -19.00
N GLY A 115 -3.18 -6.83 -19.48
CA GLY A 115 -3.12 -5.73 -20.44
C GLY A 115 -3.48 -4.37 -19.84
N TRP A 116 -3.18 -4.15 -18.56
CA TRP A 116 -3.33 -2.86 -17.91
C TRP A 116 -1.96 -2.18 -17.80
N ILE A 117 -1.81 -1.01 -18.44
CA ILE A 117 -0.59 -0.21 -18.44
C ILE A 117 -0.99 1.26 -18.28
N GLY A 118 -0.68 1.86 -17.13
CA GLY A 118 -1.13 3.22 -16.82
C GLY A 118 -2.66 3.34 -16.94
N ASN A 119 -3.12 4.27 -17.77
CA ASN A 119 -4.55 4.51 -18.02
C ASN A 119 -5.12 3.70 -19.21
N TYR A 120 -4.36 2.77 -19.77
CA TYR A 120 -4.81 1.92 -20.88
C TYR A 120 -5.16 0.52 -20.38
N ALA A 121 -6.28 -0.01 -20.88
CA ALA A 121 -6.75 -1.35 -20.59
C ALA A 121 -6.79 -2.20 -21.87
N HIS A 122 -6.78 -3.52 -21.69
CA HIS A 122 -6.91 -4.51 -22.78
C HIS A 122 -5.76 -4.42 -23.80
N CYS A 123 -4.58 -3.98 -23.37
CA CYS A 123 -3.39 -3.91 -24.20
C CYS A 123 -2.89 -5.31 -24.56
N THR A 124 -2.99 -5.67 -25.83
CA THR A 124 -2.48 -6.93 -26.38
C THR A 124 -1.71 -6.69 -27.67
N PHE A 125 -0.75 -7.56 -27.97
CA PHE A 125 -0.04 -7.60 -29.25
C PHE A 125 -0.22 -8.96 -29.90
N ARG A 126 -0.27 -9.00 -31.23
CA ARG A 126 -0.66 -10.22 -31.98
C ARG A 126 0.25 -10.44 -33.16
N ILE A 127 0.76 -11.66 -33.27
CA ILE A 127 1.60 -12.10 -34.39
C ILE A 127 0.98 -13.36 -34.98
N LYS A 128 0.80 -13.40 -36.30
CA LYS A 128 0.38 -14.61 -37.01
C LYS A 128 1.58 -15.53 -37.19
N GLY A 129 1.38 -16.83 -36.97
CA GLY A 129 2.40 -17.84 -37.16
C GLY A 129 1.81 -19.21 -37.44
N THR A 130 2.69 -20.19 -37.60
CA THR A 130 2.31 -21.59 -37.77
C THR A 130 2.80 -22.37 -36.55
N GLY A 131 1.86 -22.99 -35.83
CA GLY A 131 2.16 -23.96 -34.77
C GLY A 131 2.30 -25.35 -35.36
N THR A 132 3.23 -26.15 -34.83
CA THR A 132 3.38 -27.56 -35.20
C THR A 132 3.29 -28.45 -33.98
N PHE A 133 2.60 -29.58 -34.12
CA PHE A 133 2.51 -30.58 -33.07
C PHE A 133 2.22 -31.96 -33.66
N LEU A 134 2.61 -33.01 -32.93
CA LEU A 134 2.37 -34.41 -33.29
C LEU A 134 1.55 -35.04 -32.17
N PRO A 135 0.22 -35.22 -32.33
CA PRO A 135 -0.60 -35.85 -31.32
C PRO A 135 -0.17 -37.32 -31.15
N LEU A 136 0.20 -37.69 -29.93
CA LEU A 136 0.63 -39.05 -29.59
C LEU A 136 -0.53 -39.88 -29.04
N GLU A 137 -0.26 -41.16 -28.76
CA GLU A 137 -1.25 -42.05 -28.14
C GLU A 137 -1.75 -41.49 -26.81
N GLY A 138 -3.08 -41.49 -26.65
CA GLY A 138 -3.77 -40.94 -25.49
C GLY A 138 -4.17 -39.46 -25.59
N THR A 139 -3.84 -38.76 -26.68
CA THR A 139 -4.27 -37.36 -26.88
C THR A 139 -5.66 -37.26 -27.51
N GLN A 140 -6.44 -36.23 -27.14
CA GLN A 140 -7.70 -35.86 -27.80
C GLN A 140 -7.53 -34.46 -28.42
N PRO A 141 -6.78 -34.33 -29.53
CA PRO A 141 -6.47 -33.01 -30.08
C PRO A 141 -7.73 -32.32 -30.58
N PHE A 142 -7.89 -31.04 -30.24
CA PHE A 142 -8.96 -30.20 -30.78
C PHE A 142 -8.83 -30.01 -32.30
N LEU A 143 -7.60 -30.03 -32.83
CA LEU A 143 -7.26 -29.98 -34.25
C LEU A 143 -6.27 -31.08 -34.60
N GLY A 144 -6.51 -31.82 -35.69
CA GLY A 144 -5.56 -32.78 -36.26
C GLY A 144 -5.79 -34.26 -35.92
N GLU A 145 -4.90 -35.13 -36.42
CA GLU A 145 -4.99 -36.59 -36.32
C GLU A 145 -3.81 -37.20 -35.55
N GLN A 146 -4.09 -38.24 -34.75
CA GLN A 146 -3.08 -38.95 -33.99
C GLN A 146 -2.01 -39.59 -34.91
N GLY A 147 -0.74 -39.43 -34.55
CA GLY A 147 0.40 -39.98 -35.28
C GLY A 147 0.82 -39.17 -36.51
N LYS A 148 0.19 -38.01 -36.76
CA LYS A 148 0.49 -37.13 -37.89
C LYS A 148 0.99 -35.76 -37.43
N LEU A 149 2.04 -35.26 -38.07
CA LEU A 149 2.53 -33.91 -37.79
C LEU A 149 1.56 -32.89 -38.37
N GLU A 150 0.95 -32.10 -37.50
CA GLU A 150 -0.01 -31.08 -37.85
C GLU A 150 0.67 -29.72 -37.98
N ASN A 151 0.13 -28.88 -38.87
CA ASN A 151 0.55 -27.50 -39.07
C ASN A 151 -0.70 -26.63 -39.04
N VAL A 152 -0.81 -25.75 -38.05
CA VAL A 152 -2.02 -24.94 -37.81
C VAL A 152 -1.68 -23.46 -37.84
N GLU A 153 -2.51 -22.65 -38.51
CA GLU A 153 -2.44 -21.19 -38.39
C GLU A 153 -2.85 -20.74 -36.99
N GLU A 154 -1.91 -20.15 -36.26
CA GLU A 154 -2.13 -19.67 -34.90
C GLU A 154 -1.80 -18.18 -34.79
N THR A 155 -2.38 -17.55 -33.78
CA THR A 155 -2.00 -16.22 -33.33
C THR A 155 -1.22 -16.35 -32.02
N ARG A 156 0.03 -15.90 -32.03
CA ARG A 156 0.75 -15.59 -30.80
C ARG A 156 0.19 -14.30 -30.23
N LEU A 157 -0.61 -14.42 -29.18
CA LEU A 157 -1.22 -13.34 -28.43
C LEU A 157 -0.35 -13.02 -27.21
N GLU A 158 0.06 -11.77 -27.07
CA GLU A 158 0.88 -11.33 -25.96
C GLU A 158 0.26 -10.21 -25.17
N THR A 159 0.45 -10.24 -23.85
CA THR A 159 -0.02 -9.18 -22.94
C THR A 159 0.81 -9.14 -21.66
N ILE A 160 0.74 -8.03 -20.93
CA ILE A 160 1.41 -7.86 -19.64
C ILE A 160 0.45 -8.21 -18.50
N ILE A 161 0.96 -8.76 -17.41
CA ILE A 161 0.18 -9.18 -16.25
C ILE A 161 0.90 -8.78 -14.96
N PRO A 162 0.24 -8.07 -14.03
CA PRO A 162 0.75 -7.91 -12.68
C PRO A 162 0.73 -9.24 -11.90
N GLU A 163 1.78 -9.53 -11.12
CA GLU A 163 1.92 -10.80 -10.39
C GLU A 163 0.68 -11.17 -9.56
N ALA A 164 0.05 -10.18 -8.90
CA ALA A 164 -1.17 -10.36 -8.11
C ALA A 164 -2.37 -10.88 -8.92
N ARG A 165 -2.39 -10.66 -10.24
CA ARG A 165 -3.45 -11.12 -11.16
C ARG A 165 -3.09 -12.39 -11.92
N LEU A 166 -1.84 -12.85 -11.83
CA LEU A 166 -1.32 -13.97 -12.63
C LEU A 166 -2.21 -15.22 -12.55
N LYS A 167 -2.48 -15.73 -11.34
CA LYS A 167 -3.31 -16.94 -11.15
C LYS A 167 -4.73 -16.78 -11.73
N ARG A 168 -5.33 -15.60 -11.59
CA ARG A 168 -6.68 -15.31 -12.10
C ARG A 168 -6.69 -15.27 -13.63
N VAL A 169 -5.69 -14.63 -14.22
CA VAL A 169 -5.54 -14.54 -15.67
C VAL A 169 -5.29 -15.91 -16.29
N ILE A 170 -4.38 -16.71 -15.73
CA ILE A 170 -4.11 -18.07 -16.24
C ILE A 170 -5.35 -18.96 -16.15
N ARG A 171 -6.12 -18.89 -15.05
CA ARG A 171 -7.38 -19.65 -14.96
C ARG A 171 -8.39 -19.21 -16.02
N ALA A 172 -8.48 -17.90 -16.30
CA ALA A 172 -9.37 -17.39 -17.35
C ALA A 172 -8.91 -17.81 -18.74
N LEU A 173 -7.59 -17.82 -18.98
CA LEU A 173 -6.97 -18.31 -20.20
C LEU A 173 -7.35 -19.77 -20.45
N LEU A 174 -7.02 -20.67 -19.52
CA LEU A 174 -7.25 -22.11 -19.68
C LEU A 174 -8.73 -22.44 -19.89
N LYS A 175 -9.63 -21.71 -19.23
CA LYS A 175 -11.08 -21.88 -19.41
C LYS A 175 -11.59 -21.41 -20.78
N ALA A 176 -10.99 -20.36 -21.34
CA ALA A 176 -11.44 -19.76 -22.59
C ALA A 176 -10.81 -20.41 -23.84
N HIS A 177 -9.63 -21.00 -23.67
CA HIS A 177 -8.86 -21.62 -24.73
C HIS A 177 -9.57 -22.89 -25.27
N PRO A 178 -9.54 -23.14 -26.60
CA PRO A 178 -10.18 -24.33 -27.17
C PRO A 178 -9.41 -25.64 -26.92
N TYR A 179 -8.09 -25.56 -26.73
CA TYR A 179 -7.27 -26.74 -26.47
C TYR A 179 -7.36 -27.22 -25.03
N GLU A 180 -7.30 -28.54 -24.84
CA GLU A 180 -7.17 -29.18 -23.53
C GLU A 180 -5.82 -28.84 -22.88
N GLU A 181 -4.74 -29.00 -23.64
CA GLU A 181 -3.38 -28.64 -23.23
C GLU A 181 -2.97 -27.33 -23.91
N VAL A 182 -2.90 -26.25 -23.12
CA VAL A 182 -2.64 -24.90 -23.63
C VAL A 182 -1.15 -24.58 -23.53
N ALA A 183 -0.50 -24.33 -24.66
CA ALA A 183 0.86 -23.83 -24.71
C ALA A 183 0.89 -22.32 -24.41
N TYR A 184 1.55 -21.91 -23.33
CA TYR A 184 1.79 -20.51 -23.01
C TYR A 184 3.11 -20.32 -22.26
N ASP A 185 3.70 -19.14 -22.44
CA ASP A 185 4.95 -18.72 -21.81
C ASP A 185 4.71 -17.56 -20.85
N LEU A 186 5.45 -17.57 -19.74
CA LEU A 186 5.49 -16.46 -18.79
C LEU A 186 6.91 -15.95 -18.65
N TYR A 187 7.16 -14.75 -19.15
CA TYR A 187 8.45 -14.07 -19.02
C TYR A 187 8.37 -13.07 -17.86
N LEU A 188 9.24 -13.24 -16.85
CA LEU A 188 9.43 -12.19 -15.85
C LEU A 188 10.04 -10.97 -16.53
N LEU A 189 9.42 -9.81 -16.37
CA LEU A 189 9.88 -8.56 -16.98
C LEU A 189 10.73 -7.75 -16.00
N ALA A 190 11.71 -7.05 -16.55
CA ALA A 190 12.43 -5.99 -15.83
C ALA A 190 11.65 -4.67 -15.75
N ASN A 191 10.50 -4.58 -16.44
CA ASN A 191 9.60 -3.44 -16.35
C ASN A 191 9.16 -3.20 -14.90
N GLU A 192 9.16 -1.94 -14.50
CA GLU A 192 8.74 -1.55 -13.16
C GLU A 192 7.22 -1.48 -13.06
N GLY A 193 6.65 -2.27 -12.13
CA GLY A 193 5.24 -2.18 -11.76
C GLY A 193 4.98 -1.10 -10.72
N ARG A 194 3.80 -1.16 -10.10
CA ARG A 194 3.43 -0.23 -9.04
C ARG A 194 4.41 -0.37 -7.87
N LYS A 195 4.94 0.77 -7.42
CA LYS A 195 5.80 0.86 -6.22
C LYS A 195 5.00 1.35 -5.03
N VAL A 196 5.29 0.80 -3.86
CA VAL A 196 4.78 1.28 -2.57
C VAL A 196 5.93 1.37 -1.57
N GLY A 197 5.82 2.29 -0.62
CA GLY A 197 6.99 2.71 0.13
C GLY A 197 6.65 3.52 1.36
N ILE A 198 7.56 3.49 2.32
CA ILE A 198 7.43 4.19 3.59
C ILE A 198 8.06 5.59 3.43
N GLY A 199 7.36 6.57 3.98
CA GLY A 199 7.73 7.97 3.92
C GLY A 199 7.49 8.60 2.54
N ARG A 200 7.52 9.92 2.51
CA ARG A 200 7.43 10.73 1.30
C ARG A 200 8.49 11.81 1.30
N ILE A 201 8.87 12.26 0.12
CA ILE A 201 9.67 13.47 -0.06
C ILE A 201 9.02 14.33 -1.14
N GLY A 202 9.03 15.64 -0.97
CA GLY A 202 8.46 16.56 -1.93
C GLY A 202 8.92 17.99 -1.65
N PHE A 203 8.29 18.94 -2.32
CA PHE A 203 8.64 20.35 -2.23
C PHE A 203 7.50 21.16 -1.64
N LEU A 204 7.81 22.11 -0.77
CA LEU A 204 6.85 23.14 -0.37
C LEU A 204 6.48 24.01 -1.58
N PRO A 205 5.27 24.57 -1.64
CA PRO A 205 4.89 25.48 -2.72
C PRO A 205 5.82 26.69 -2.86
N HIS A 206 6.34 27.18 -1.72
CA HIS A 206 7.32 28.25 -1.63
C HIS A 206 8.31 27.93 -0.50
N PRO A 207 9.60 28.30 -0.63
CA PRO A 207 10.58 28.15 0.44
C PRO A 207 10.15 28.88 1.72
N LEU A 208 10.32 28.23 2.86
CA LEU A 208 10.04 28.76 4.19
C LEU A 208 11.31 28.70 5.04
N THR A 209 11.43 29.54 6.06
CA THR A 209 12.41 29.29 7.13
C THR A 209 12.01 28.04 7.92
N LEU A 210 12.96 27.35 8.55
CA LEU A 210 12.66 26.20 9.41
C LEU A 210 11.64 26.55 10.51
N LYS A 211 11.70 27.77 11.05
CA LYS A 211 10.73 28.28 12.02
C LYS A 211 9.31 28.36 11.44
N GLU A 212 9.14 28.90 10.24
CA GLU A 212 7.85 28.95 9.56
C GLU A 212 7.33 27.56 9.23
N PHE A 213 8.20 26.66 8.77
CA PHE A 213 7.85 25.26 8.54
C PHE A 213 7.37 24.57 9.83
N ILE A 214 8.05 24.77 10.96
CA ILE A 214 7.62 24.24 12.26
C ILE A 214 6.22 24.76 12.65
N ASN A 215 5.96 26.05 12.43
CA ASN A 215 4.64 26.63 12.71
C ASN A 215 3.56 26.04 11.79
N LEU A 216 3.88 25.85 10.50
CA LEU A 216 3.00 25.16 9.55
C LEU A 216 2.68 23.73 10.01
N VAL A 217 3.68 22.96 10.43
CA VAL A 217 3.49 21.59 10.95
C VAL A 217 2.56 21.62 12.17
N LYS A 218 2.80 22.51 13.12
CA LYS A 218 1.94 22.66 14.31
C LYS A 218 0.50 22.99 13.95
N GLU A 219 0.28 23.92 13.03
CA GLU A 219 -1.05 24.31 12.59
C GLU A 219 -1.77 23.14 11.88
N ARG A 220 -1.14 22.54 10.88
CA ARG A 220 -1.75 21.52 10.01
C ARG A 220 -2.03 20.19 10.73
N LEU A 221 -1.25 19.91 11.77
CA LEU A 221 -1.41 18.73 12.63
C LEU A 221 -2.10 19.04 13.98
N ALA A 222 -2.51 20.29 14.22
CA ALA A 222 -3.12 20.75 15.47
C ALA A 222 -2.30 20.40 16.73
N LEU A 223 -0.99 20.63 16.68
CA LEU A 223 -0.03 20.32 17.75
C LEU A 223 0.35 21.56 18.56
N SER A 224 0.35 21.43 19.88
CA SER A 224 0.81 22.49 20.79
C SER A 224 2.34 22.59 20.85
N LEU A 225 3.04 21.46 20.73
CA LEU A 225 4.50 21.36 20.82
C LEU A 225 5.05 20.43 19.74
N VAL A 226 6.24 20.74 19.26
CA VAL A 226 7.12 19.83 18.50
C VAL A 226 8.54 19.97 19.04
N ARG A 227 9.38 18.96 18.84
CA ARG A 227 10.84 19.07 19.06
C ARG A 227 11.49 19.29 17.70
N TYR A 228 12.59 20.04 17.66
CA TYR A 228 13.32 20.25 16.41
C TYR A 228 14.82 20.32 16.67
N CYS A 229 15.61 20.11 15.62
CA CYS A 229 17.02 20.48 15.58
C CYS A 229 17.36 21.10 14.22
N GLY A 230 18.19 22.14 14.23
CA GLY A 230 18.59 22.89 13.04
C GLY A 230 18.56 24.39 13.29
N ASP A 231 19.14 25.14 12.37
CA ASP A 231 19.04 26.60 12.37
C ASP A 231 17.62 27.02 11.99
N LEU A 232 16.98 27.83 12.84
CA LEU A 232 15.61 28.29 12.62
C LEU A 232 15.47 29.19 11.39
N GLU A 233 16.56 29.85 10.97
CA GLU A 233 16.59 30.73 9.80
C GLU A 233 17.02 29.99 8.52
N LYS A 234 17.33 28.68 8.61
CA LYS A 234 17.61 27.84 7.44
C LYS A 234 16.40 27.84 6.51
N MET A 235 16.64 28.07 5.22
CA MET A 235 15.62 27.90 4.19
C MET A 235 15.33 26.41 3.96
N VAL A 236 14.05 26.09 3.91
CA VAL A 236 13.49 24.76 3.71
C VAL A 236 12.56 24.82 2.52
N GLU A 237 12.81 23.96 1.54
CA GLU A 237 11.94 23.76 0.39
C GLU A 237 11.65 22.28 0.18
N LYS A 238 12.68 21.43 0.24
CA LYS A 238 12.56 19.98 0.08
C LYS A 238 12.33 19.31 1.42
N VAL A 239 11.15 18.73 1.60
CA VAL A 239 10.71 18.12 2.86
C VAL A 239 10.62 16.61 2.68
N ALA A 240 11.38 15.87 3.48
CA ALA A 240 11.15 14.44 3.69
C ALA A 240 10.26 14.24 4.93
N LEU A 241 9.38 13.25 4.90
CA LEU A 241 8.53 12.91 6.03
C LEU A 241 8.31 11.40 6.17
N CYS A 242 8.12 10.96 7.41
CA CYS A 242 7.65 9.62 7.75
C CYS A 242 6.81 9.71 9.03
N GLY A 243 5.53 9.35 8.96
CA GLY A 243 4.69 9.19 10.14
C GLY A 243 5.25 8.13 11.09
N GLY A 244 4.98 8.31 12.38
CA GLY A 244 5.47 7.40 13.41
C GLY A 244 7.00 7.41 13.54
N SER A 245 7.56 6.27 13.96
CA SER A 245 9.00 6.12 14.25
C SER A 245 9.84 5.97 12.97
N GLY A 246 10.22 7.08 12.35
CA GLY A 246 10.95 7.11 11.07
C GLY A 246 12.48 7.18 11.16
N ALA A 247 13.08 7.07 12.35
CA ALA A 247 14.53 7.19 12.56
C ALA A 247 15.40 6.41 11.55
N SER A 248 14.99 5.20 11.16
CA SER A 248 15.71 4.34 10.20
C SER A 248 15.77 4.88 8.77
N TYR A 249 14.99 5.92 8.43
CA TYR A 249 14.94 6.50 7.09
C TYR A 249 15.69 7.84 6.99
N LEU A 250 16.35 8.28 8.06
CA LEU A 250 17.13 9.51 8.10
C LEU A 250 18.21 9.52 7.01
N ASP A 251 18.96 8.43 6.87
CA ASP A 251 19.98 8.26 5.82
C ASP A 251 19.43 8.52 4.43
N ARG A 252 18.22 8.01 4.17
CA ARG A 252 17.55 8.15 2.89
C ARG A 252 17.08 9.59 2.65
N ALA A 253 16.57 10.26 3.68
CA ALA A 253 16.16 11.66 3.61
C ALA A 253 17.33 12.56 3.18
N VAL A 254 18.50 12.41 3.82
CA VAL A 254 19.66 13.21 3.43
C VAL A 254 20.29 12.74 2.11
N PHE A 255 20.29 11.44 1.78
CA PHE A 255 20.73 11.00 0.45
C PHE A 255 19.92 11.66 -0.68
N LEU A 256 18.62 11.84 -0.47
CA LEU A 256 17.74 12.53 -1.41
C LEU A 256 17.81 14.06 -1.29
N GLY A 257 18.64 14.60 -0.41
CA GLY A 257 18.88 16.04 -0.26
C GLY A 257 17.71 16.79 0.36
N ALA A 258 16.98 16.19 1.31
CA ALA A 258 15.97 16.92 2.07
C ALA A 258 16.62 18.03 2.91
N ASP A 259 15.95 19.19 2.99
CA ASP A 259 16.36 20.31 3.87
C ASP A 259 15.91 20.05 5.31
N VAL A 260 14.74 19.43 5.45
CA VAL A 260 14.14 19.03 6.72
C VAL A 260 13.55 17.63 6.62
N TYR A 261 13.64 16.88 7.72
CA TYR A 261 12.97 15.61 7.91
C TYR A 261 11.97 15.67 9.05
N LEU A 262 10.68 15.46 8.72
CA LEU A 262 9.57 15.41 9.67
C LEU A 262 9.24 13.96 10.04
N SER A 263 9.35 13.62 11.33
CA SER A 263 8.97 12.30 11.81
C SER A 263 8.58 12.32 13.29
N ALA A 264 8.66 11.19 13.96
CA ALA A 264 8.47 11.05 15.40
C ALA A 264 9.45 10.04 16.01
N ASP A 265 9.47 10.01 17.35
CA ASP A 265 10.32 9.12 18.18
C ASP A 265 11.82 9.24 17.87
N LEU A 266 12.27 10.43 17.45
CA LEU A 266 13.66 10.71 17.17
C LEU A 266 14.41 10.87 18.50
N LYS A 267 15.55 10.18 18.65
CA LYS A 267 16.38 10.27 19.86
C LYS A 267 17.55 11.21 19.60
N TYR A 268 18.34 11.38 20.65
CA TYR A 268 19.41 12.36 20.69
C TYR A 268 20.49 12.10 19.62
N HIS A 269 20.88 10.84 19.41
CA HIS A 269 21.93 10.52 18.45
C HIS A 269 21.48 10.70 17.00
N GLU A 270 20.22 10.39 16.66
CA GLU A 270 19.69 10.69 15.33
C GLU A 270 19.66 12.22 15.08
N ALA A 271 19.33 13.03 16.09
CA ALA A 271 19.39 14.48 16.00
C ALA A 271 20.81 15.02 15.79
N GLN A 272 21.80 14.47 16.51
CA GLN A 272 23.20 14.83 16.30
C GLN A 272 23.67 14.49 14.88
N GLU A 273 23.32 13.30 14.39
CA GLU A 273 23.69 12.85 13.05
C GLU A 273 23.05 13.71 11.94
N ALA A 274 21.78 14.08 12.08
CA ALA A 274 21.15 14.97 11.12
C ALA A 274 21.87 16.32 11.02
N LEU A 275 22.23 16.91 12.16
CA LEU A 275 22.94 18.19 12.19
C LEU A 275 24.32 18.14 11.54
N THR A 276 25.09 17.05 11.71
CA THR A 276 26.41 16.92 11.06
C THR A 276 26.30 16.78 9.54
N ARG A 277 25.11 16.46 9.04
CA ARG A 277 24.80 16.29 7.62
C ARG A 277 23.95 17.43 7.05
N ASP A 278 23.84 18.53 7.78
CA ASP A 278 23.04 19.71 7.42
C ASP A 278 21.56 19.37 7.13
N LEU A 279 21.00 18.40 7.84
CA LEU A 279 19.57 18.07 7.80
C LEU A 279 18.89 18.62 9.05
N ALA A 280 17.87 19.47 8.87
CA ALA A 280 17.00 19.85 9.98
C ALA A 280 16.05 18.70 10.34
N LEU A 281 15.70 18.53 11.61
CA LEU A 281 14.68 17.57 12.03
C LEU A 281 13.51 18.28 12.70
N VAL A 282 12.31 17.76 12.47
CA VAL A 282 11.12 18.09 13.24
C VAL A 282 10.52 16.78 13.74
N ASP A 283 10.46 16.62 15.06
CA ASP A 283 9.73 15.55 15.72
C ASP A 283 8.35 16.09 16.15
N ALA A 284 7.33 15.65 15.44
CA ALA A 284 5.94 16.08 15.63
C ALA A 284 5.11 15.06 16.44
N GLY A 285 5.76 14.12 17.13
CA GLY A 285 5.10 13.10 17.94
C GLY A 285 4.43 12.01 17.11
N HIS A 286 4.46 10.78 17.66
CA HIS A 286 3.99 9.59 16.95
C HIS A 286 2.48 9.67 16.69
N PHE A 287 1.72 10.02 17.72
CA PHE A 287 0.27 10.22 17.60
C PHE A 287 -0.07 11.36 16.64
N GLY A 288 0.62 12.50 16.73
CA GLY A 288 0.36 13.67 15.91
C GLY A 288 0.55 13.44 14.41
N THR A 289 1.58 12.66 14.05
CA THR A 289 1.89 12.36 12.65
C THR A 289 0.97 11.29 12.05
N GLU A 290 0.42 10.37 12.84
CA GLU A 290 -0.40 9.28 12.30
C GLU A 290 -1.91 9.50 12.45
N ARG A 291 -2.37 10.24 13.46
CA ARG A 291 -3.80 10.52 13.69
C ARG A 291 -4.55 11.04 12.46
N PRO A 292 -3.96 11.89 11.58
CA PRO A 292 -4.62 12.33 10.35
C PRO A 292 -5.10 11.20 9.44
N VAL A 293 -4.42 10.04 9.42
CA VAL A 293 -4.79 8.94 8.51
C VAL A 293 -6.16 8.36 8.84
N MET A 294 -6.60 8.46 10.11
CA MET A 294 -7.86 7.87 10.56
C MET A 294 -9.06 8.49 9.84
N ASP A 295 -9.03 9.80 9.60
CA ASP A 295 -10.13 10.49 8.91
C ASP A 295 -10.13 10.13 7.40
N ALA A 296 -8.95 9.99 6.81
CA ALA A 296 -8.80 9.58 5.41
C ALA A 296 -9.25 8.12 5.21
N LEU A 297 -8.87 7.22 6.12
CA LEU A 297 -9.28 5.82 6.11
C LEU A 297 -10.79 5.70 6.29
N ALA A 298 -11.39 6.46 7.21
CA ALA A 298 -12.84 6.44 7.40
C ALA A 298 -13.58 6.93 6.16
N THR A 299 -13.09 8.00 5.52
CA THR A 299 -13.65 8.49 4.25
C THR A 299 -13.57 7.43 3.16
N TYR A 300 -12.42 6.77 3.01
CA TYR A 300 -12.22 5.70 2.04
C TYR A 300 -13.16 4.52 2.31
N LEU A 301 -13.24 4.03 3.55
CA LEU A 301 -14.14 2.93 3.91
C LEU A 301 -15.60 3.30 3.71
N GLN A 302 -16.01 4.53 4.04
CA GLN A 302 -17.39 4.97 3.86
C GLN A 302 -17.78 4.99 2.38
N GLN A 303 -16.87 5.37 1.48
CA GLN A 303 -17.09 5.35 0.03
C GLN A 303 -17.18 3.91 -0.52
N GLU A 304 -16.26 3.03 -0.12
CA GLU A 304 -16.25 1.64 -0.59
C GLU A 304 -17.43 0.81 -0.03
N LEU A 305 -17.95 1.21 1.13
CA LEU A 305 -19.07 0.54 1.81
C LEU A 305 -20.41 1.24 1.62
N GLU A 306 -20.48 2.36 0.90
CA GLU A 306 -21.73 3.05 0.58
C GLU A 306 -22.80 2.10 -0.01
N PRO A 307 -22.46 1.10 -0.87
CA PRO A 307 -23.45 0.13 -1.34
C PRO A 307 -23.99 -0.85 -0.29
N LYS A 308 -23.49 -0.81 0.96
CA LYS A 308 -23.71 -1.85 1.98
C LYS A 308 -24.36 -1.39 3.29
N ASP A 309 -24.89 -0.18 3.39
CA ASP A 309 -25.53 0.36 4.61
C ASP A 309 -24.65 0.19 5.88
N VAL A 310 -23.33 0.37 5.74
CA VAL A 310 -22.39 0.32 6.86
C VAL A 310 -22.01 1.75 7.27
N ARG A 311 -22.13 2.03 8.57
CA ARG A 311 -21.71 3.29 9.17
C ARG A 311 -20.27 3.20 9.66
N VAL A 312 -19.41 4.11 9.20
CA VAL A 312 -18.03 4.25 9.69
C VAL A 312 -17.93 5.41 10.68
N VAL A 313 -17.28 5.18 11.82
CA VAL A 313 -17.10 6.20 12.89
C VAL A 313 -15.62 6.28 13.25
N VAL A 314 -15.08 7.50 13.32
CA VAL A 314 -13.71 7.75 13.79
C VAL A 314 -13.72 8.03 15.29
N SER A 315 -12.83 7.36 16.02
CA SER A 315 -12.65 7.60 17.45
C SER A 315 -12.25 9.05 17.73
N GLN A 316 -12.92 9.66 18.71
CA GLN A 316 -12.62 11.01 19.20
C GLN A 316 -11.68 11.01 20.40
N ILE A 317 -11.29 9.83 20.90
CA ILE A 317 -10.39 9.69 22.04
C ILE A 317 -8.98 10.11 21.62
N ASN A 318 -8.43 11.13 22.29
CA ASN A 318 -7.00 11.38 22.23
C ASN A 318 -6.27 10.26 23.00
N SER A 319 -5.47 9.48 22.27
CA SER A 319 -4.70 8.38 22.82
C SER A 319 -3.19 8.66 22.85
N ASP A 320 -2.78 9.91 22.70
CA ASP A 320 -1.40 10.31 22.91
C ASP A 320 -1.01 10.05 24.38
N PRO A 321 0.00 9.20 24.65
CA PRO A 321 0.45 8.95 26.01
C PRO A 321 1.23 10.14 26.60
N PHE A 322 1.70 11.09 25.78
CA PHE A 322 2.51 12.21 26.23
C PHE A 322 1.66 13.42 26.61
N CYS A 323 2.00 14.02 27.75
CA CYS A 323 1.44 15.30 28.21
C CYS A 323 2.60 16.30 28.32
N PHE A 324 2.36 17.53 27.88
CA PHE A 324 3.37 18.59 27.88
C PHE A 324 3.01 19.64 28.94
N LEU A 325 4.04 20.12 29.66
CA LEU A 325 3.95 21.21 30.65
C LEU A 325 4.51 22.49 30.07
#